data_AF-A0A7X1LM34-F1
#
_entry.id   AF-A0A7X1LM34-F1
#
_cell.length_a   1.000
_cell.length_b   1.000
_cell.length_c   1.000
_cell.angle_alpha   90.00
_cell.angle_beta   90.00
_cell.angle_gamma   90.00
#
_symmetry.space_group_name_H-M   'P 1'
#
loop_
_entity.id
_entity.type
_entity.pdbx_description
1 polymer ?
#
loop_
_entity_poly.entity_id
_entity_poly.type
_entity_poly.pdbx_seq_one_letter_code
_entity_poly.pdbx_strand_id
1 'polypeptide(L)'
;MIIVQKVNWFCCIYKMTSMSLLLGLAKEVYERQKNNPTNANNYLNCLFYKDDANIEPGLVEEILERLHSNQAQRAQEMYCSAKAKALAKFENKVEEAFELIEKGIVDFPDIKYPFLTLCDLAIQYRRIDKLEYALDILERTDSPKSQTYGSFIRFKAIWLTLTSRFDDAVCICKNELTELTYAEVEQFIEKLKQYQVKV
;
A
#
# COMPACT_ATOMS: atom_id res chain seq x y z
N MET A 1 20.72 -4.00 1.55
CA MET A 1 19.35 -4.54 1.59
C MET A 1 18.39 -3.66 2.41
N ILE A 2 18.51 -2.32 2.30
CA ILE A 2 17.65 -1.34 3.01
C ILE A 2 16.97 -0.39 2.00
N ILE A 3 17.57 -0.24 0.81
CA ILE A 3 17.11 0.66 -0.25
C ILE A 3 15.77 0.22 -0.83
N VAL A 4 15.52 -1.09 -0.97
CA VAL A 4 14.32 -1.60 -1.69
C VAL A 4 13.05 -1.59 -0.83
N GLN A 5 13.14 -1.68 0.50
CA GLN A 5 11.96 -1.60 1.38
C GLN A 5 11.47 -0.17 1.59
N LYS A 6 12.35 0.84 1.50
CA LYS A 6 11.95 2.26 1.45
C LYS A 6 11.21 2.59 0.14
N VAL A 7 11.53 1.92 -0.96
CA VAL A 7 10.94 2.16 -2.30
C VAL A 7 9.45 1.78 -2.36
N ASN A 8 9.02 0.74 -1.63
CA ASN A 8 7.62 0.30 -1.66
C ASN A 8 6.61 1.32 -1.12
N TRP A 9 7.04 2.31 -0.33
CA TRP A 9 6.14 3.28 0.30
C TRP A 9 6.43 4.73 -0.08
N PHE A 10 7.69 5.06 -0.41
CA PHE A 10 8.00 6.35 -1.01
C PHE A 10 7.29 6.52 -2.36
N CYS A 11 7.17 5.46 -3.16
CA CYS A 11 6.49 5.52 -4.46
C CYS A 11 4.97 5.68 -4.37
N CYS A 12 4.32 5.14 -3.32
CA CYS A 12 2.87 5.24 -3.13
C CYS A 12 2.39 6.68 -2.96
N ILE A 13 3.27 7.60 -2.50
CA ILE A 13 2.86 8.95 -2.08
C ILE A 13 3.65 10.04 -2.82
N TYR A 14 4.94 9.79 -3.08
CA TYR A 14 5.77 10.64 -3.91
C TYR A 14 5.94 10.02 -5.28
N LYS A 15 5.08 10.46 -6.19
CA LYS A 15 5.21 10.36 -7.65
C LYS A 15 6.49 11.10 -8.14
N MET A 16 7.65 10.89 -7.51
CA MET A 16 8.87 11.70 -7.67
C MET A 16 10.14 10.90 -8.02
N THR A 17 9.99 9.65 -8.44
CA THR A 17 10.94 9.01 -9.35
C THR A 17 10.13 8.54 -10.56
N SER A 18 10.69 8.64 -11.77
CA SER A 18 9.98 8.24 -12.98
C SER A 18 9.48 6.81 -12.81
N MET A 19 8.17 6.62 -12.71
CA MET A 19 7.55 5.32 -12.42
C MET A 19 7.99 4.25 -13.45
N SER A 20 8.31 4.69 -14.68
CA SER A 20 8.93 3.86 -15.72
C SER A 20 10.30 3.30 -15.34
N LEU A 21 11.17 4.08 -14.69
CA LEU A 21 12.50 3.64 -14.25
C LEU A 21 12.40 2.63 -13.11
N LEU A 22 11.53 2.89 -12.14
CA LEU A 22 11.28 1.98 -11.02
C LEU A 22 10.71 0.65 -11.49
N LEU A 23 9.76 0.68 -12.43
CA LEU A 23 9.22 -0.53 -13.05
C LEU A 23 10.29 -1.33 -13.78
N GLY A 24 11.12 -0.66 -14.59
CA GLY A 24 12.21 -1.31 -15.32
C GLY A 24 13.18 -2.01 -14.38
N LEU A 25 13.58 -1.33 -13.30
CA LEU A 25 14.46 -1.90 -12.28
C LEU A 25 13.79 -3.06 -11.52
N ALA A 26 12.52 -2.91 -11.13
CA ALA A 26 11.78 -3.97 -10.43
C ALA A 26 11.62 -5.22 -11.30
N LYS A 27 11.32 -5.03 -12.60
CA LYS A 27 11.28 -6.12 -13.60
C LYS A 27 12.64 -6.80 -13.70
N GLU A 28 13.72 -6.04 -13.90
CA GLU A 28 15.07 -6.60 -14.03
C GLU A 28 15.50 -7.41 -12.80
N VAL A 29 15.26 -6.89 -11.60
CA VAL A 29 15.59 -7.57 -10.34
C VAL A 29 14.74 -8.84 -10.16
N TYR A 30 13.46 -8.79 -10.51
CA TYR A 30 12.59 -9.97 -10.52
C TYR A 30 13.07 -11.04 -11.51
N GLU A 31 13.37 -10.66 -12.75
CA GLU A 31 13.83 -11.58 -13.79
C GLU A 31 15.13 -12.30 -13.40
N ARG A 32 16.05 -11.62 -12.71
CA ARG A 32 17.28 -12.22 -12.19
C ARG A 32 17.03 -13.23 -11.07
N GLN A 33 15.97 -13.09 -10.29
CA GLN A 33 15.67 -13.93 -9.11
C GLN A 33 14.15 -14.13 -8.91
N LYS A 34 13.52 -14.87 -9.83
CA LYS A 34 12.05 -15.06 -9.85
C LYS A 34 11.48 -15.75 -8.62
N ASN A 35 12.28 -16.57 -7.94
CA ASN A 35 11.86 -17.32 -6.75
C ASN A 35 11.96 -16.49 -5.46
N ASN A 36 12.46 -15.25 -5.52
CA ASN A 36 12.53 -14.38 -4.36
C ASN A 36 11.19 -13.65 -4.16
N PRO A 37 10.45 -13.94 -3.07
CA PRO A 37 9.12 -13.38 -2.85
C PRO A 37 9.14 -11.86 -2.68
N THR A 38 10.22 -11.28 -2.16
CA THR A 38 10.34 -9.82 -2.05
C THR A 38 10.44 -9.17 -3.42
N ASN A 39 11.20 -9.76 -4.35
CA ASN A 39 11.33 -9.21 -5.70
C ASN A 39 10.01 -9.31 -6.47
N ALA A 40 9.32 -10.44 -6.36
CA ALA A 40 7.98 -10.63 -6.92
C ALA A 40 6.99 -9.59 -6.39
N ASN A 41 6.94 -9.38 -5.06
CA ASN A 41 6.06 -8.40 -4.43
C ASN A 41 6.36 -6.96 -4.87
N ASN A 42 7.64 -6.58 -4.99
CA ASN A 42 8.01 -5.24 -5.45
C ASN A 42 7.60 -4.99 -6.91
N TYR A 43 7.75 -6.00 -7.77
CA TYR A 43 7.34 -5.90 -9.16
C TYR A 43 5.83 -5.81 -9.28
N LEU A 44 5.07 -6.63 -8.54
CA LEU A 44 3.61 -6.54 -8.47
C LEU A 44 3.13 -5.17 -8.01
N ASN A 45 3.73 -4.60 -6.95
CA ASN A 45 3.39 -3.25 -6.51
C ASN A 45 3.58 -2.22 -7.62
N CYS A 46 4.64 -2.33 -8.41
CA CYS A 46 4.86 -1.47 -9.56
C CYS A 46 3.80 -1.68 -10.66
N LEU A 47 3.40 -2.92 -10.92
CA LEU A 47 2.35 -3.24 -11.91
C LEU A 47 0.99 -2.69 -11.50
N PHE A 48 0.64 -2.67 -10.20
CA PHE A 48 -0.63 -2.14 -9.73
C PHE A 48 -0.81 -0.62 -9.98
N TYR A 49 0.27 0.12 -10.19
CA TYR A 49 0.23 1.54 -10.56
C TYR A 49 0.24 1.80 -12.07
N LYS A 50 0.29 0.76 -12.90
CA LYS A 50 0.21 0.88 -14.36
C LYS A 50 -1.25 0.90 -14.81
N ASP A 51 -1.51 1.54 -15.95
CA ASP A 51 -2.76 1.34 -16.68
C ASP A 51 -2.82 -0.11 -17.18
N ASP A 52 -3.96 -0.75 -16.98
CA ASP A 52 -4.18 -2.18 -17.25
C ASP A 52 -3.87 -2.53 -18.71
N ALA A 53 -4.21 -1.62 -19.64
CA ALA A 53 -3.93 -1.76 -21.08
C ALA A 53 -2.43 -1.94 -21.42
N ASN A 54 -1.54 -1.60 -20.49
CA ASN A 54 -0.11 -1.70 -20.66
C ASN A 54 0.52 -2.89 -19.91
N ILE A 55 -0.27 -3.75 -19.27
CA ILE A 55 0.23 -4.95 -18.57
C ILE A 55 0.09 -6.15 -19.49
N GLU A 56 1.15 -6.97 -19.58
CA GLU A 56 1.13 -8.21 -20.35
C GLU A 56 0.03 -9.15 -19.79
N PRO A 57 -0.90 -9.66 -20.62
CA PRO A 57 -1.96 -10.54 -20.14
C PRO A 57 -1.40 -11.77 -19.41
N GLY A 58 -1.93 -12.08 -18.22
CA GLY A 58 -1.51 -13.23 -17.42
C GLY A 58 -0.24 -13.03 -16.59
N LEU A 59 0.48 -11.91 -16.76
CA LEU A 59 1.72 -11.66 -16.02
C LEU A 59 1.49 -11.55 -14.51
N VAL A 60 0.41 -10.87 -14.10
CA VAL A 60 0.09 -10.69 -12.68
C VAL A 60 -0.26 -12.04 -12.06
N GLU A 61 -1.07 -12.84 -12.74
CA GLU A 61 -1.43 -14.20 -12.34
C GLU A 61 -0.20 -15.09 -12.21
N GLU A 62 0.72 -15.06 -13.18
CA GLU A 62 1.97 -15.85 -13.14
C GLU A 62 2.81 -15.52 -11.90
N ILE A 63 3.00 -14.23 -11.59
CA ILE A 63 3.79 -13.82 -10.42
C ILE A 63 3.08 -14.20 -9.12
N LEU A 64 1.75 -14.07 -9.08
CA LEU A 64 0.93 -14.48 -7.92
C LEU A 64 0.99 -15.98 -7.68
N GLU A 65 0.92 -16.81 -8.71
CA GLU A 65 1.04 -18.27 -8.60
C GLU A 65 2.41 -18.66 -8.05
N ARG A 66 3.49 -18.01 -8.51
CA ARG A 66 4.83 -18.23 -7.97
C ARG A 66 4.91 -17.87 -6.49
N LEU A 67 4.36 -16.72 -6.09
CA LEU A 67 4.28 -16.32 -4.68
C LEU A 67 3.49 -17.33 -3.86
N HIS A 68 2.34 -17.78 -4.35
CA HIS A 68 1.47 -18.74 -3.67
C HIS A 68 2.13 -20.10 -3.49
N SER A 69 2.90 -20.56 -4.49
CA SER A 69 3.60 -21.85 -4.44
C SER A 69 4.66 -21.91 -3.33
N ASN A 70 5.19 -20.76 -2.91
CA ASN A 70 6.21 -20.66 -1.88
C ASN A 70 5.58 -20.71 -0.49
N GLN A 71 5.77 -21.82 0.23
CA GLN A 71 5.16 -22.07 1.53
C GLN A 71 5.77 -21.27 2.70
N ALA A 72 6.78 -20.43 2.46
CA ALA A 72 7.31 -19.56 3.51
C ALA A 72 6.24 -18.55 3.96
N GLN A 73 6.11 -18.34 5.27
CA GLN A 73 5.17 -17.37 5.85
C GLN A 73 5.24 -16.00 5.16
N ARG A 74 6.46 -15.49 4.94
CA ARG A 74 6.70 -14.23 4.26
C ARG A 74 6.20 -14.19 2.80
N ALA A 75 6.20 -15.32 2.11
CA ALA A 75 5.64 -15.38 0.77
C ALA A 75 4.11 -15.43 0.80
N GLN A 76 3.52 -16.15 1.77
CA GLN A 76 2.07 -16.23 1.95
C GLN A 76 1.44 -14.89 2.38
N GLU A 77 2.08 -14.13 3.27
CA GLU A 77 1.60 -12.79 3.66
C GLU A 77 1.60 -11.82 2.46
N MET A 78 2.65 -11.88 1.63
CA MET A 78 2.84 -11.06 0.44
C MET A 78 1.84 -11.45 -0.64
N TYR A 79 1.63 -12.76 -0.84
CA TYR A 79 0.62 -13.29 -1.73
C TYR A 79 -0.78 -12.78 -1.35
N CYS A 80 -1.17 -12.88 -0.08
CA CYS A 80 -2.48 -12.43 0.38
C CYS A 80 -2.72 -10.95 0.05
N SER A 81 -1.75 -10.09 0.38
CA SER A 81 -1.82 -8.65 0.10
C SER A 81 -1.88 -8.35 -1.40
N ALA A 82 -1.03 -9.01 -2.20
CA ALA A 82 -0.98 -8.78 -3.63
C ALA A 82 -2.20 -9.34 -4.37
N LYS A 83 -2.71 -10.51 -3.98
CA LYS A 83 -3.92 -11.10 -4.59
C LYS A 83 -5.15 -10.27 -4.27
N ALA A 84 -5.27 -9.71 -3.06
CA ALA A 84 -6.35 -8.78 -2.75
C ALA A 84 -6.32 -7.55 -3.67
N LYS A 85 -5.14 -6.93 -3.86
CA LYS A 85 -4.96 -5.82 -4.81
C LYS A 85 -5.32 -6.21 -6.26
N ALA A 86 -4.93 -7.41 -6.70
CA ALA A 86 -5.23 -7.91 -8.03
C ALA A 86 -6.73 -8.17 -8.24
N LEU A 87 -7.41 -8.80 -7.27
CA LEU A 87 -8.86 -9.04 -7.30
C LEU A 87 -9.63 -7.72 -7.47
N ALA A 88 -9.25 -6.72 -6.68
CA ALA A 88 -9.92 -5.42 -6.71
C ALA A 88 -9.67 -4.67 -8.04
N LYS A 89 -8.41 -4.64 -8.51
CA LYS A 89 -8.01 -3.84 -9.68
C LYS A 89 -8.37 -4.49 -11.01
N PHE A 90 -8.00 -5.76 -11.21
CA PHE A 90 -8.07 -6.43 -12.51
C PHE A 90 -9.31 -7.28 -12.70
N GLU A 91 -9.85 -7.85 -11.62
CA GLU A 91 -11.04 -8.71 -11.67
C GLU A 91 -12.33 -7.98 -11.25
N ASN A 92 -12.23 -6.73 -10.77
CA ASN A 92 -13.33 -5.94 -10.22
C ASN A 92 -14.11 -6.65 -9.07
N LYS A 93 -13.43 -7.54 -8.35
CA LYS A 93 -13.97 -8.34 -7.23
C LYS A 93 -13.61 -7.70 -5.90
N VAL A 94 -14.19 -6.54 -5.65
CA VAL A 94 -13.83 -5.68 -4.50
C VAL A 94 -14.16 -6.34 -3.15
N GLU A 95 -15.34 -6.97 -3.01
CA GLU A 95 -15.70 -7.63 -1.75
C GLU A 95 -14.81 -8.85 -1.47
N GLU A 96 -14.52 -9.69 -2.49
CA GLU A 96 -13.58 -10.80 -2.34
C GLU A 96 -12.16 -10.32 -1.97
N ALA A 97 -11.74 -9.16 -2.48
CA ALA A 97 -10.47 -8.56 -2.08
C ALA A 97 -10.45 -8.18 -0.59
N PHE A 98 -11.54 -7.64 -0.06
CA PHE A 98 -11.67 -7.32 1.36
C PHE A 98 -11.72 -8.57 2.23
N GLU A 99 -12.50 -9.57 1.85
CA GLU A 99 -12.54 -10.86 2.56
C GLU A 99 -11.16 -11.51 2.62
N LEU A 100 -10.42 -11.48 1.51
CA LEU A 100 -9.08 -12.05 1.44
C LEU A 100 -8.09 -11.30 2.34
N ILE A 101 -8.07 -9.96 2.32
CA ILE A 101 -7.10 -9.22 3.14
C ILE A 101 -7.44 -9.28 4.63
N GLU A 102 -8.72 -9.34 4.99
CA GLU A 102 -9.17 -9.54 6.38
C GLU A 102 -8.79 -10.91 6.89
N LYS A 103 -8.92 -11.95 6.05
CA LYS A 103 -8.38 -13.27 6.36
C LYS A 103 -6.86 -13.22 6.56
N GLY A 104 -6.14 -12.51 5.69
CA GLY A 104 -4.69 -12.32 5.84
C GLY A 104 -4.28 -11.64 7.15
N ILE A 105 -5.09 -10.70 7.64
CA ILE A 105 -4.89 -10.07 8.96
C ILE A 105 -5.04 -11.10 10.09
N VAL A 106 -6.03 -11.99 10.00
CA VAL A 106 -6.24 -13.06 10.99
C VAL A 106 -5.12 -14.09 10.94
N ASP A 107 -4.68 -14.47 9.74
CA ASP A 107 -3.62 -15.47 9.53
C ASP A 107 -2.23 -14.94 9.91
N PHE A 108 -2.00 -13.62 9.80
CA PHE A 108 -0.71 -12.96 10.05
C PHE A 108 -0.83 -11.72 10.96
N PRO A 109 -1.28 -11.86 12.22
CA PRO A 109 -1.63 -10.72 13.08
C PRO A 109 -0.43 -9.86 13.49
N ASP A 110 0.77 -10.44 13.53
CA ASP A 110 2.01 -9.72 13.91
C ASP A 110 2.62 -8.93 12.72
N ILE A 111 2.06 -9.08 11.52
CA ILE A 111 2.56 -8.45 10.31
C ILE A 111 1.72 -7.22 9.99
N LYS A 112 2.36 -6.06 9.86
CA LYS A 112 1.66 -4.79 9.59
C LYS A 112 1.20 -4.62 8.14
N TYR A 113 1.86 -5.28 7.19
CA TYR A 113 1.59 -5.07 5.76
C TYR A 113 0.16 -5.40 5.31
N PRO A 114 -0.51 -6.46 5.81
CA PRO A 114 -1.93 -6.69 5.57
C PRO A 114 -2.82 -5.52 5.99
N PHE A 115 -2.61 -4.94 7.18
CA PHE A 115 -3.36 -3.76 7.65
C PHE A 115 -3.13 -2.56 6.74
N LEU A 116 -1.89 -2.33 6.30
CA LEU A 116 -1.59 -1.23 5.40
C LEU A 116 -2.23 -1.41 4.01
N THR A 117 -2.32 -2.66 3.53
CA THR A 117 -3.03 -2.99 2.29
C THR A 117 -4.54 -2.81 2.43
N LEU A 118 -5.09 -3.14 3.60
CA LEU A 118 -6.49 -2.86 3.92
C LEU A 118 -6.78 -1.35 3.88
N CYS A 119 -5.90 -0.51 4.44
CA CYS A 119 -6.01 0.95 4.32
C CYS A 119 -6.00 1.43 2.86
N ASP A 120 -5.06 0.95 2.04
CA ASP A 120 -4.98 1.29 0.61
C ASP A 120 -6.31 1.00 -0.11
N LEU A 121 -6.82 -0.23 0.03
CA LEU A 121 -8.08 -0.66 -0.57
C LEU A 121 -9.26 0.15 -0.03
N ALA A 122 -9.31 0.36 1.28
CA ALA A 122 -10.38 1.10 1.93
C ALA A 122 -10.46 2.56 1.44
N ILE A 123 -9.31 3.21 1.23
CA ILE A 123 -9.25 4.56 0.65
C ILE A 123 -9.69 4.55 -0.80
N GLN A 124 -9.18 3.62 -1.61
CA GLN A 124 -9.49 3.52 -3.03
C GLN A 124 -11.00 3.32 -3.28
N TYR A 125 -11.65 2.47 -2.48
CA TYR A 125 -13.07 2.13 -2.63
C TYR A 125 -13.98 2.84 -1.63
N ARG A 126 -13.46 3.86 -0.92
CA ARG A 126 -14.19 4.67 0.08
C ARG A 126 -14.92 3.86 1.17
N ARG A 127 -14.32 2.75 1.62
CA ARG A 127 -14.81 1.93 2.74
C ARG A 127 -14.29 2.48 4.07
N ILE A 128 -14.93 3.55 4.55
CA ILE A 128 -14.48 4.28 5.76
C ILE A 128 -14.48 3.38 7.00
N ASP A 129 -15.47 2.48 7.11
CA ASP A 129 -15.59 1.46 8.16
C ASP A 129 -14.32 0.60 8.27
N LYS A 130 -13.84 0.11 7.13
CA LYS A 130 -12.64 -0.74 7.06
C LYS A 130 -11.35 0.05 7.30
N LEU A 131 -11.31 1.30 6.84
CA LEU A 131 -10.17 2.19 7.10
C LEU A 131 -10.04 2.49 8.59
N GLU A 132 -11.15 2.80 9.26
CA GLU A 132 -11.18 3.05 10.71
C GLU A 132 -10.72 1.83 11.50
N TYR A 133 -11.23 0.64 11.17
CA TYR A 133 -10.81 -0.62 11.80
C TYR A 133 -9.29 -0.84 11.69
N ALA A 134 -8.72 -0.67 10.50
CA ALA A 134 -7.28 -0.86 10.29
C ALA A 134 -6.45 0.17 11.07
N LEU A 135 -6.91 1.42 11.12
CA LEU A 135 -6.22 2.51 11.83
C LEU A 135 -6.22 2.33 13.34
N ASP A 136 -7.32 1.88 13.95
CA ASP A 136 -7.37 1.62 15.40
C ASP A 136 -6.33 0.58 15.82
N ILE A 137 -6.12 -0.45 15.00
CA ILE A 137 -5.11 -1.48 15.27
C ILE A 137 -3.70 -0.94 15.05
N LEU A 138 -3.47 -0.18 13.96
CA LEU A 138 -2.17 0.43 13.68
C LEU A 138 -1.79 1.46 14.76
N GLU A 139 -2.74 2.23 15.28
CA GLU A 139 -2.48 3.22 16.33
C GLU A 139 -2.01 2.56 17.63
N ARG A 140 -2.51 1.36 17.95
CA ARG A 140 -2.11 0.61 19.15
C ARG A 140 -0.80 -0.15 18.99
N THR A 141 -0.43 -0.50 17.77
CA THR A 141 0.70 -1.41 17.47
C THR A 141 1.89 -0.73 16.81
N ASP A 142 1.69 0.44 16.21
CA ASP A 142 2.75 1.20 15.56
C ASP A 142 3.47 2.13 16.54
N SER A 143 4.69 2.52 16.18
CA SER A 143 5.49 3.46 16.98
C SER A 143 6.23 4.42 16.06
N PRO A 144 6.57 5.63 16.51
CA PRO A 144 7.33 6.60 15.71
C PRO A 144 8.68 6.09 15.19
N LYS A 145 9.22 5.03 15.80
CA LYS A 145 10.48 4.40 15.38
C LYS A 145 10.29 3.33 14.28
N SER A 146 9.06 2.96 13.97
CA SER A 146 8.77 1.93 12.98
C SER A 146 8.90 2.44 11.56
N GLN A 147 9.30 1.55 10.66
CA GLN A 147 9.39 1.87 9.23
C GLN A 147 8.02 2.16 8.60
N THR A 148 6.94 1.71 9.22
CA THR A 148 5.55 1.88 8.76
C THR A 148 4.87 3.11 9.34
N TYR A 149 5.51 3.85 10.23
CA TYR A 149 4.86 4.94 10.95
C TYR A 149 4.39 6.07 10.02
N GLY A 150 5.26 6.53 9.11
CA GLY A 150 4.89 7.57 8.15
C GLY A 150 3.71 7.16 7.26
N SER A 151 3.60 5.87 6.94
CA SER A 151 2.45 5.29 6.23
C SER A 151 1.16 5.41 7.02
N PHE A 152 1.21 4.98 8.28
CA PHE A 152 0.09 5.06 9.21
C PHE A 152 -0.40 6.51 9.34
N ILE A 153 0.50 7.47 9.55
CA ILE A 153 0.15 8.89 9.68
C ILE A 153 -0.56 9.41 8.43
N ARG A 154 -0.10 9.04 7.24
CA ARG A 154 -0.72 9.47 5.99
C ARG A 154 -2.12 8.89 5.81
N PHE A 155 -2.32 7.62 6.16
CA PHE A 155 -3.67 7.03 6.18
C PHE A 155 -4.58 7.68 7.20
N LYS A 156 -4.07 7.98 8.40
CA LYS A 156 -4.80 8.70 9.44
C LYS A 156 -5.22 10.09 8.97
N ALA A 157 -4.35 10.81 8.27
CA ALA A 157 -4.68 12.11 7.67
C ALA A 157 -5.76 12.02 6.57
N ILE A 158 -5.72 10.97 5.75
CA ILE A 158 -6.77 10.71 4.74
C ILE A 158 -8.10 10.41 5.43
N TRP A 159 -8.12 9.55 6.45
CA TRP A 159 -9.32 9.26 7.24
C TRP A 159 -9.89 10.51 7.92
N LEU A 160 -9.05 11.33 8.56
CA LEU A 160 -9.46 12.62 9.13
C LEU A 160 -10.11 13.50 8.07
N THR A 161 -9.54 13.56 6.86
CA THR A 161 -10.13 14.35 5.78
C THR A 161 -11.48 13.80 5.29
N LEU A 162 -11.60 12.47 5.17
CA LEU A 162 -12.84 11.79 4.79
C LEU A 162 -13.95 11.96 5.84
N THR A 163 -13.59 12.18 7.10
CA THR A 163 -14.51 12.42 8.23
C THR A 163 -14.72 13.91 8.53
N SER A 164 -14.43 14.78 7.56
CA SER A 164 -14.61 16.25 7.65
C SER A 164 -13.73 16.96 8.70
N ARG A 165 -12.60 16.35 9.08
CA ARG A 165 -11.62 16.87 10.04
C ARG A 165 -10.32 17.28 9.33
N PHE A 166 -10.43 18.11 8.30
CA PHE A 166 -9.28 18.48 7.46
C PHE A 166 -8.18 19.23 8.24
N ASP A 167 -8.54 20.14 9.15
CA ASP A 167 -7.55 20.90 9.93
C ASP A 167 -6.73 19.98 10.84
N ASP A 168 -7.36 18.95 11.43
CA ASP A 168 -6.68 17.92 12.21
C ASP A 168 -5.71 17.10 11.32
N ALA A 169 -6.13 16.80 10.08
CA ALA A 169 -5.29 16.11 9.10
C ALA A 169 -4.04 16.92 8.73
N VAL A 170 -4.18 18.24 8.58
CA VAL A 170 -3.05 19.15 8.34
C VAL A 170 -2.10 19.17 9.54
N CYS A 171 -2.65 19.29 10.75
CA CYS A 171 -1.89 19.33 11.99
C CYS A 171 -1.02 18.07 12.18
N ILE A 172 -1.62 16.89 12.04
CA ILE A 172 -0.87 15.63 12.21
C ILE A 172 0.22 15.47 11.15
N CYS A 173 -0.02 15.87 9.89
CA CYS A 173 0.99 15.79 8.84
C CYS A 173 2.21 16.66 9.16
N LYS A 174 2.01 17.88 9.65
CA LYS A 174 3.10 18.82 9.96
C LYS A 174 3.93 18.38 11.17
N ASN A 175 3.30 17.70 12.13
CA ASN A 175 3.95 17.29 13.37
C ASN A 175 4.65 15.93 13.26
N GLU A 176 4.03 14.97 12.58
CA GLU A 176 4.45 13.57 12.65
C GLU A 176 5.27 13.10 11.44
N LEU A 177 5.13 13.72 10.26
CA LEU A 177 5.88 13.37 9.04
C LEU A 177 7.27 14.01 8.99
N THR A 178 8.03 13.82 10.05
CA THR A 178 9.36 14.42 10.25
C THR A 178 10.42 13.90 9.26
N GLU A 179 10.16 12.78 8.60
CA GLU A 179 11.05 12.21 7.59
C GLU A 179 10.98 12.93 6.23
N LEU A 180 10.00 13.82 6.05
CA LEU A 180 9.74 14.53 4.80
C LEU A 180 10.18 15.99 4.89
N THR A 181 10.54 16.56 3.75
CA THR A 181 10.78 18.00 3.66
C THR A 181 9.47 18.79 3.77
N TYR A 182 9.57 20.05 4.15
CA TYR A 182 8.39 20.95 4.20
C TYR A 182 7.60 20.97 2.88
N ALA A 183 8.30 21.07 1.74
CA ALA A 183 7.67 21.08 0.42
C ALA A 183 6.93 19.77 0.12
N GLU A 184 7.49 18.64 0.52
CA GLU A 184 6.89 17.32 0.37
C GLU A 184 5.63 17.17 1.24
N VAL A 185 5.63 17.70 2.46
CA VAL A 185 4.45 17.71 3.34
C VAL A 185 3.34 18.59 2.77
N GLU A 186 3.66 19.80 2.29
CA GLU A 186 2.68 20.70 1.67
C GLU A 186 2.07 20.09 0.40
N GLN A 187 2.86 19.40 -0.44
CA GLN A 187 2.33 18.66 -1.59
C GLN A 187 1.36 17.54 -1.19
N PHE A 188 1.64 16.84 -0.08
CA PHE A 188 0.73 15.83 0.43
C PHE A 188 -0.56 16.46 0.97
N ILE A 189 -0.48 17.56 1.70
CA ILE A 189 -1.64 18.32 2.19
C ILE A 189 -2.52 18.79 1.02
N GLU A 190 -1.92 19.28 -0.06
CA GLU A 190 -2.69 19.68 -1.25
C GLU A 190 -3.46 18.50 -1.84
N LYS A 191 -2.83 17.31 -1.90
CA LYS A 191 -3.50 16.08 -2.34
C LYS A 191 -4.63 15.68 -1.41
N LEU A 192 -4.53 15.91 -0.09
CA LEU A 192 -5.58 15.54 0.85
C LEU A 192 -6.92 16.20 0.49
N LYS A 193 -6.91 17.40 -0.10
CA LYS A 193 -8.13 18.11 -0.51
C LYS A 193 -9.01 17.30 -1.47
N GLN A 194 -8.45 16.36 -2.24
CA GLN A 194 -9.25 15.49 -3.11
C GLN A 194 -10.20 14.55 -2.34
N TYR A 195 -9.90 14.30 -1.06
CA TYR A 195 -10.71 13.45 -0.18
C TYR A 195 -11.74 14.25 0.62
N GLN A 196 -11.72 15.58 0.55
CA GLN A 196 -12.72 16.40 1.25
C GLN A 196 -14.12 16.04 0.73
N VAL A 197 -15.05 15.89 1.67
CA VAL A 197 -16.46 15.74 1.34
C VAL A 197 -16.92 17.06 0.73
N LYS A 198 -17.34 17.04 -0.53
CA LYS A 198 -17.97 18.20 -1.16
C LYS A 198 -19.34 18.38 -0.49
N VAL A 199 -19.46 19.42 0.32
CA VAL A 199 -20.73 19.89 0.89
C VAL A 199 -21.59 20.50 -0.21
#